data_AF-Q6ALL1-F1
#
_entry.id   AF-Q6ALL1-F1
#
_cell.length_a   1.000
_cell.length_b   1.000
_cell.length_c   1.000
_cell.angle_alpha   90.00
_cell.angle_beta   90.00
_cell.angle_gamma   90.00
#
_symmetry.space_group_name_H-M   'P 1'
#
loop_
_entity.id
_entity.type
_entity.pdbx_description
1 polymer ?
#
loop_
_entity_poly.entity_id
_entity_poly.type
_entity_poly.pdbx_seq_one_letter_code
_entity_poly.pdbx_strand_id
1 'polypeptide(L)'
;MTKEQALLALAKKRQTTRYDGYTSIGDYNGGVWECDYVSPYSKSAHNVDARVMAVLQDWCSSDAFTGDICVEDLSLGYDSTAKTNISLMTLLQNHFGLSLQDTYTTNLFPYIKPGAMNALISIKDLTRAAKDFTLPMVEIIQPQLVICFGKNTFNVMRRACGMGDTNNVAEAIDSSFQYRGATLCCQSHPGQLGKNNRNKGGVDRASADWQRLKTVLDENKIEKPSSDVLSPSTNKTNIMTAKKHTGFIQWFGPLLNALRDLGDSGRPREVSAKIAENLKLPDTILDASFKSGTQKFHNQVCWARQYLVWAGFLDSSIHGTWKLTEKGQGAHLSVDEAAALTRKWKAIHQERRKQRPSAEHPEAEEIENFPQPENDLLTVLRSISPTGFEKVTRELLRESGFEKVEITGGSADEGIDGYGVLALNPFVSFKVIFQCKRYQEGNNVGRVQVADLRNSMLGRAEKGIIITTSTFTQAALKEANRDGAATIELVDGEKLVEMFQKVQLGLTQRVVYDIDQEYFAKYAE
;
A
#
# COMPACT_ATOMS: atom_id res chain seq x y z
N MET A 1 0.91 -47.09 -3.84
CA MET A 1 1.66 -45.94 -3.29
C MET A 1 0.62 -45.01 -2.68
N THR A 2 0.76 -44.61 -1.42
CA THR A 2 -0.15 -43.63 -0.81
C THR A 2 0.09 -42.23 -1.39
N LYS A 3 -0.83 -41.28 -1.18
CA LYS A 3 -0.65 -39.89 -1.65
C LYS A 3 0.60 -39.26 -1.04
N GLU A 4 0.85 -39.51 0.25
CA GLU A 4 2.04 -39.04 0.98
C GLU A 4 3.32 -39.61 0.38
N GLN A 5 3.36 -40.91 0.06
CA GLN A 5 4.52 -41.54 -0.57
C GLN A 5 4.80 -40.95 -1.97
N ALA A 6 3.75 -40.66 -2.74
CA ALA A 6 3.88 -40.05 -4.06
C ALA A 6 4.35 -38.58 -3.97
N LEU A 7 3.83 -37.81 -3.02
CA LEU A 7 4.29 -36.44 -2.76
C LEU A 7 5.72 -36.40 -2.23
N LEU A 8 6.11 -37.34 -1.36
CA LEU A 8 7.49 -37.48 -0.91
C LEU A 8 8.42 -37.80 -2.08
N ALA A 9 8.00 -38.66 -3.03
CA ALA A 9 8.78 -38.93 -4.23
C ALA A 9 8.98 -37.67 -5.09
N LEU A 10 7.98 -36.78 -5.19
CA LEU A 10 8.13 -35.48 -5.84
C LEU A 10 9.10 -34.55 -5.08
N ALA A 11 9.03 -34.54 -3.75
CA ALA A 11 9.98 -33.80 -2.94
C ALA A 11 11.42 -34.32 -3.15
N LYS A 12 11.62 -35.65 -3.18
CA LYS A 12 12.93 -36.24 -3.49
C LYS A 12 13.40 -35.91 -4.90
N LYS A 13 12.51 -35.91 -5.90
CA LYS A 13 12.83 -35.44 -7.25
C LYS A 13 13.31 -33.98 -7.23
N ARG A 14 12.65 -33.12 -6.46
CA ARG A 14 13.03 -31.70 -6.28
C ARG A 14 14.38 -31.56 -5.57
N GLN A 15 14.68 -32.40 -4.58
CA GLN A 15 15.99 -32.44 -3.89
C GLN A 15 17.15 -32.82 -4.83
N THR A 16 16.92 -33.74 -5.78
CA THR A 16 17.95 -34.25 -6.69
C THR A 16 18.04 -33.52 -8.02
N THR A 17 17.04 -32.72 -8.38
CA THR A 17 17.01 -31.94 -9.62
C THR A 17 17.53 -30.52 -9.37
N ARG A 18 18.13 -29.91 -10.40
CA ARG A 18 18.55 -28.49 -10.42
C ARG A 18 18.15 -27.86 -11.75
N TYR A 19 17.82 -26.57 -11.71
CA TYR A 19 17.59 -25.76 -12.91
C TYR A 19 18.75 -24.80 -13.07
N ASP A 20 19.27 -24.66 -14.28
CA ASP A 20 20.41 -23.79 -14.57
C ASP A 20 20.07 -22.33 -14.19
N GLY A 21 20.99 -21.68 -13.47
CA GLY A 21 20.80 -20.31 -12.98
C GLY A 21 19.98 -20.17 -11.69
N TYR A 22 19.55 -21.29 -11.08
CA TYR A 22 18.83 -21.29 -9.80
C TYR A 22 19.52 -22.20 -8.78
N THR A 23 19.34 -21.88 -7.51
CA THR A 23 19.87 -22.65 -6.38
C THR A 23 18.77 -23.45 -5.68
N SER A 24 19.13 -24.50 -4.95
CA SER A 24 18.18 -25.24 -4.10
C SER A 24 17.96 -24.52 -2.77
N ILE A 25 16.81 -24.77 -2.15
CA ILE A 25 16.51 -24.33 -0.78
C ILE A 25 17.55 -24.87 0.22
N GLY A 26 18.07 -26.08 0.00
CA GLY A 26 19.08 -26.72 0.85
C GLY A 26 20.50 -26.16 0.67
N ASP A 27 20.74 -25.25 -0.28
CA ASP A 27 22.07 -24.67 -0.49
C ASP A 27 22.36 -23.53 0.51
N TYR A 28 21.35 -23.08 1.28
CA TYR A 28 21.41 -21.93 2.19
C TYR A 28 21.42 -22.33 3.67
N ASN A 29 22.04 -21.48 4.50
CA ASN A 29 22.09 -21.60 5.97
C ASN A 29 22.46 -23.01 6.49
N GLY A 30 23.38 -23.71 5.82
CA GLY A 30 23.81 -25.05 6.23
C GLY A 30 22.79 -26.16 5.95
N GLY A 31 21.83 -25.94 5.05
CA GLY A 31 20.85 -26.94 4.60
C GLY A 31 19.60 -27.06 5.48
N VAL A 32 19.45 -26.21 6.49
CA VAL A 32 18.32 -26.24 7.43
C VAL A 32 16.95 -26.05 6.77
N TRP A 33 16.90 -25.36 5.63
CA TRP A 33 15.67 -25.10 4.88
C TRP A 33 15.20 -26.27 4.03
N GLU A 34 16.04 -27.30 3.88
CA GLU A 34 15.67 -28.50 3.15
C GLU A 34 14.51 -29.24 3.85
N CYS A 35 13.59 -29.79 3.07
CA CYS A 35 12.40 -30.45 3.60
C CYS A 35 11.85 -31.53 2.68
N ASP A 36 10.99 -32.38 3.22
CA ASP A 36 10.32 -33.48 2.50
C ASP A 36 9.07 -33.03 1.73
N TYR A 37 9.03 -31.75 1.36
CA TYR A 37 8.01 -31.16 0.51
C TYR A 37 8.64 -30.52 -0.73
N VAL A 38 7.81 -30.28 -1.75
CA VAL A 38 8.22 -29.56 -2.97
C VAL A 38 8.55 -28.10 -2.66
N SER A 39 7.76 -27.48 -1.78
CA SER A 39 7.99 -26.14 -1.24
C SER A 39 8.00 -26.20 0.29
N PRO A 40 8.87 -25.42 0.98
CA PRO A 40 8.81 -25.28 2.43
C PRO A 40 7.42 -24.86 2.94
N TYR A 41 6.68 -24.06 2.17
CA TYR A 41 5.35 -23.58 2.55
C TYR A 41 4.39 -24.73 2.92
N SER A 42 4.55 -25.89 2.28
CA SER A 42 3.69 -27.05 2.51
C SER A 42 3.90 -27.68 3.89
N LYS A 43 4.98 -27.37 4.64
CA LYS A 43 5.18 -27.86 6.03
C LYS A 43 3.94 -27.64 6.90
N SER A 44 3.28 -26.48 6.77
CA SER A 44 2.07 -26.14 7.53
C SER A 44 0.76 -26.25 6.74
N ALA A 45 0.82 -26.70 5.48
CA ALA A 45 -0.30 -26.70 4.55
C ALA A 45 -0.23 -27.93 3.62
N HIS A 46 -0.20 -29.13 4.20
CA HIS A 46 0.03 -30.39 3.47
C HIS A 46 -1.14 -31.37 3.56
N ASN A 47 -2.38 -30.92 3.77
CA ASN A 47 -3.52 -31.83 3.76
C ASN A 47 -3.63 -32.51 2.39
N VAL A 48 -3.30 -33.81 2.32
CA VAL A 48 -3.26 -34.58 1.08
C VAL A 48 -4.65 -34.88 0.51
N ASP A 49 -5.69 -34.65 1.31
CA ASP A 49 -7.09 -34.74 0.92
C ASP A 49 -7.76 -33.36 0.84
N ALA A 50 -6.95 -32.30 0.71
CA ALA A 50 -7.44 -30.94 0.59
C ALA A 50 -8.36 -30.77 -0.62
N ARG A 51 -9.55 -30.23 -0.37
CA ARG A 51 -10.49 -29.83 -1.44
C ARG A 51 -10.02 -28.58 -2.18
N VAL A 52 -9.23 -27.73 -1.51
CA VAL A 52 -8.67 -26.49 -2.06
C VAL A 52 -7.15 -26.58 -2.04
N MET A 53 -6.54 -26.43 -3.21
CA MET A 53 -5.10 -26.29 -3.38
C MET A 53 -4.76 -24.85 -3.76
N ALA A 54 -3.81 -24.25 -3.03
CA ALA A 54 -3.32 -22.90 -3.29
C ALA A 54 -1.93 -22.97 -3.93
N VAL A 55 -1.76 -22.28 -5.06
CA VAL A 55 -0.50 -22.25 -5.81
C VAL A 55 -0.02 -20.81 -5.90
N LEU A 56 1.02 -20.51 -5.12
CA LEU A 56 1.80 -19.28 -5.17
C LEU A 56 2.87 -19.38 -6.27
N GLN A 57 3.54 -18.29 -6.62
CA GLN A 57 4.55 -18.32 -7.69
C GLN A 57 5.86 -18.96 -7.24
N ASP A 58 6.53 -18.38 -6.25
CA ASP A 58 7.83 -18.79 -5.72
C ASP A 58 7.90 -18.53 -4.22
N TRP A 59 8.81 -19.20 -3.50
CA TRP A 59 8.91 -19.12 -2.05
C TRP A 59 9.68 -17.88 -1.60
N CYS A 60 10.93 -17.73 -2.07
CA CYS A 60 11.75 -16.55 -1.86
C CYS A 60 12.89 -16.46 -2.89
N SER A 61 13.74 -15.44 -2.75
CA SER A 61 14.96 -15.25 -3.54
C SER A 61 16.22 -15.36 -2.66
N SER A 62 17.39 -15.41 -3.28
CA SER A 62 18.67 -15.61 -2.56
C SER A 62 18.93 -14.54 -1.50
N ASP A 63 18.46 -13.31 -1.72
CA ASP A 63 18.65 -12.19 -0.80
C ASP A 63 17.89 -12.37 0.54
N ALA A 64 16.92 -13.29 0.58
CA ALA A 64 16.19 -13.58 1.81
C ALA A 64 17.02 -14.35 2.86
N PHE A 65 18.21 -14.86 2.50
CA PHE A 65 19.03 -15.70 3.37
C PHE A 65 20.17 -14.95 4.08
N THR A 66 20.19 -13.61 4.05
CA THR A 66 21.29 -12.78 4.59
C THR A 66 21.18 -12.42 6.07
N GLY A 67 20.25 -13.03 6.83
CA GLY A 67 19.99 -12.73 8.24
C GLY A 67 19.95 -13.98 9.13
N ASP A 68 19.69 -13.76 10.42
CA ASP A 68 19.48 -14.85 11.39
C ASP A 68 18.23 -15.67 11.05
N ILE A 69 18.31 -16.98 11.28
CA ILE A 69 17.20 -17.89 11.03
C ILE A 69 16.14 -17.70 12.13
N CYS A 70 14.94 -17.26 11.75
CA CYS A 70 13.78 -17.32 12.63
C CYS A 70 13.36 -18.79 12.82
N VAL A 71 13.42 -19.28 14.07
CA VAL A 71 13.08 -20.67 14.42
C VAL A 71 11.61 -20.98 14.10
N GLU A 72 10.74 -20.00 14.28
CA GLU A 72 9.31 -20.14 14.00
C GLU A 72 9.05 -20.31 12.49
N ASP A 73 9.65 -19.46 11.65
CA ASP A 73 9.52 -19.55 10.18
C ASP A 73 10.12 -20.86 9.64
N LEU A 74 11.20 -21.35 10.26
CA LEU A 74 11.79 -22.65 9.92
C LEU A 74 10.84 -23.81 10.19
N SER A 75 10.12 -23.77 11.31
CA SER A 75 9.11 -24.75 11.70
C SER A 75 7.88 -24.67 10.79
N LEU A 76 7.40 -23.46 10.53
CA LEU A 76 6.19 -23.22 9.74
C LEU A 76 6.41 -23.44 8.23
N GLY A 77 7.63 -23.18 7.75
CA GLY A 77 7.97 -23.21 6.32
C GLY A 77 7.58 -21.96 5.54
N TYR A 78 7.12 -20.92 6.23
CA TYR A 78 6.79 -19.61 5.68
C TYR A 78 6.97 -18.55 6.77
N ASP A 79 7.14 -17.29 6.38
CA ASP A 79 7.20 -16.14 7.29
C ASP A 79 5.81 -15.85 7.88
N SER A 80 5.63 -16.07 9.19
CA SER A 80 4.35 -15.89 9.88
C SER A 80 3.93 -14.41 10.00
N THR A 81 4.90 -13.50 9.90
CA THR A 81 4.69 -12.05 9.97
C THR A 81 4.41 -11.43 8.60
N ALA A 82 4.70 -12.16 7.51
CA ALA A 82 4.45 -11.70 6.16
C ALA A 82 2.96 -11.44 5.93
N LYS A 83 2.62 -10.17 5.63
CA LYS A 83 1.26 -9.69 5.38
C LYS A 83 0.52 -10.52 4.31
N THR A 84 1.25 -11.01 3.31
CA THR A 84 0.72 -11.85 2.24
C THR A 84 0.17 -13.16 2.79
N ASN A 85 0.87 -13.79 3.74
CA ASN A 85 0.47 -15.05 4.35
C ASN A 85 -0.71 -14.84 5.30
N ILE A 86 -0.67 -13.79 6.13
CA ILE A 86 -1.79 -13.39 7.01
C ILE A 86 -3.06 -13.11 6.18
N SER A 87 -2.92 -12.40 5.06
CA SER A 87 -4.02 -12.11 4.14
C SER A 87 -4.57 -13.39 3.50
N LEU A 88 -3.71 -14.28 3.03
CA LEU A 88 -4.13 -15.57 2.49
C LEU A 88 -4.95 -16.38 3.50
N MET A 89 -4.46 -16.52 4.74
CA MET A 89 -5.18 -17.21 5.82
C MET A 89 -6.54 -16.57 6.10
N THR A 90 -6.58 -15.23 6.17
CA THR A 90 -7.81 -14.47 6.40
C THR A 90 -8.82 -14.70 5.26
N LEU A 91 -8.37 -14.69 4.01
CA LEU A 91 -9.23 -14.90 2.84
C LEU A 91 -9.76 -16.33 2.77
N LEU A 92 -8.94 -17.34 3.08
CA LEU A 92 -9.36 -18.74 3.18
C LEU A 92 -10.43 -18.91 4.27
N GLN A 93 -10.20 -18.33 5.45
CA GLN A 93 -11.15 -18.39 6.55
C GLN A 93 -12.46 -17.68 6.21
N ASN A 94 -12.41 -16.47 5.66
CA ASN A 94 -13.60 -15.66 5.41
C ASN A 94 -14.48 -16.23 4.28
N HIS A 95 -13.88 -16.77 3.21
CA HIS A 95 -14.63 -17.20 2.03
C HIS A 95 -14.94 -18.70 2.03
N PHE A 96 -14.04 -19.53 2.58
CA PHE A 96 -14.21 -20.97 2.60
C PHE A 96 -14.44 -21.55 3.99
N GLY A 97 -14.19 -20.79 5.07
CA GLY A 97 -14.20 -21.33 6.43
C GLY A 97 -13.04 -22.31 6.67
N LEU A 98 -11.96 -22.19 5.89
CA LEU A 98 -10.80 -23.06 5.93
C LEU A 98 -9.62 -22.36 6.59
N SER A 99 -8.97 -23.07 7.49
CA SER A 99 -7.64 -22.71 7.98
C SER A 99 -6.56 -23.19 7.00
N LEU A 100 -5.33 -22.73 7.17
CA LEU A 100 -4.24 -23.09 6.24
C LEU A 100 -3.98 -24.61 6.20
N GLN A 101 -4.06 -25.28 7.36
CA GLN A 101 -3.90 -26.73 7.52
C GLN A 101 -4.98 -27.55 6.80
N ASP A 102 -6.14 -26.97 6.49
CA ASP A 102 -7.21 -27.67 5.75
C ASP A 102 -6.92 -27.71 4.24
N THR A 103 -5.92 -26.96 3.78
CA THR A 103 -5.54 -26.81 2.38
C THR A 103 -4.25 -27.56 2.04
N TYR A 104 -3.97 -27.69 0.74
CA TYR A 104 -2.62 -27.94 0.27
C TYR A 104 -2.07 -26.66 -0.36
N THR A 105 -1.12 -26.00 0.29
CA THR A 105 -0.52 -24.76 -0.23
C THR A 105 0.92 -24.99 -0.64
N THR A 106 1.29 -24.52 -1.83
CA THR A 106 2.63 -24.70 -2.40
C THR A 106 3.04 -23.52 -3.29
N ASN A 107 4.28 -23.56 -3.78
CA ASN A 107 4.80 -22.61 -4.75
C ASN A 107 5.05 -23.34 -6.07
N LEU A 108 4.68 -22.71 -7.18
CA LEU A 108 4.83 -23.24 -8.53
C LEU A 108 6.31 -23.47 -8.88
N PHE A 109 7.17 -22.55 -8.45
CA PHE A 109 8.61 -22.64 -8.60
C PHE A 109 9.28 -23.09 -7.29
N PRO A 110 9.89 -24.28 -7.23
CA PRO A 110 10.41 -24.85 -5.99
C PRO A 110 11.90 -24.55 -5.74
N TYR A 111 12.53 -23.71 -6.56
CA TYR A 111 13.94 -23.33 -6.43
C TYR A 111 14.09 -21.85 -6.07
N ILE A 112 15.30 -21.47 -5.66
CA ILE A 112 15.64 -20.11 -5.27
C ILE A 112 16.23 -19.38 -6.47
N LYS A 113 15.60 -18.26 -6.83
CA LYS A 113 16.09 -17.32 -7.84
C LYS A 113 17.17 -16.40 -7.26
N PRO A 114 18.19 -16.03 -8.05
CA PRO A 114 19.22 -15.11 -7.62
C PRO A 114 18.69 -13.68 -7.47
N GLY A 115 19.27 -12.93 -6.53
CA GLY A 115 18.97 -11.54 -6.26
C GLY A 115 17.68 -11.31 -5.47
N ALA A 116 16.99 -10.22 -5.79
CA ALA A 116 15.85 -9.73 -5.04
C ALA A 116 14.55 -10.52 -5.29
N MET A 117 13.56 -10.33 -4.40
CA MET A 117 12.27 -11.02 -4.46
C MET A 117 11.48 -10.73 -5.75
N ASN A 118 11.74 -9.61 -6.43
CA ASN A 118 11.12 -9.28 -7.71
C ASN A 118 11.88 -9.82 -8.93
N ALA A 119 13.01 -10.51 -8.73
CA ALA A 119 13.77 -11.12 -9.81
C ALA A 119 12.86 -12.03 -10.64
N LEU A 120 13.04 -11.94 -11.96
CA LEU A 120 12.21 -12.67 -12.91
C LEU A 120 12.64 -14.13 -12.96
N ILE A 121 11.66 -15.03 -12.87
CA ILE A 121 11.84 -16.44 -13.23
C ILE A 121 11.33 -16.59 -14.66
N SER A 122 12.14 -17.19 -15.54
CA SER A 122 11.77 -17.29 -16.95
C SER A 122 10.47 -18.09 -17.11
N ILE A 123 9.60 -17.68 -18.04
CA ILE A 123 8.34 -18.40 -18.27
C ILE A 123 8.60 -19.85 -18.69
N LYS A 124 9.72 -20.10 -19.39
CA LYS A 124 10.17 -21.45 -19.76
C LYS A 124 10.40 -22.31 -18.52
N ASP A 125 11.10 -21.78 -17.53
CA ASP A 125 11.43 -22.51 -16.29
C ASP A 125 10.21 -22.66 -15.38
N LEU A 126 9.35 -21.64 -15.30
CA LEU A 126 8.06 -21.74 -14.61
C LEU A 126 7.19 -22.84 -15.25
N THR A 127 7.10 -22.87 -16.58
CA THR A 127 6.34 -23.92 -17.30
C THR A 127 6.94 -25.30 -17.08
N ARG A 128 8.28 -25.40 -17.04
CA ARG A 128 8.96 -26.65 -16.70
C ARG A 128 8.62 -27.09 -15.27
N ALA A 129 8.72 -26.21 -14.29
CA ALA A 129 8.38 -26.48 -12.88
C ALA A 129 6.92 -26.90 -12.69
N ALA A 130 5.99 -26.25 -13.41
CA ALA A 130 4.58 -26.64 -13.41
C ALA A 130 4.39 -28.09 -13.88
N LYS A 131 5.08 -28.51 -14.95
CA LYS A 131 5.03 -29.90 -15.46
C LYS A 131 5.75 -30.88 -14.54
N ASP A 132 6.90 -30.48 -14.00
CA ASP A 132 7.74 -31.36 -13.20
C ASP A 132 7.20 -31.62 -11.79
N PHE A 133 6.44 -30.66 -11.23
CA PHE A 133 6.00 -30.69 -9.83
C PHE A 133 4.53 -30.32 -9.63
N THR A 134 4.04 -29.17 -10.12
CA THR A 134 2.70 -28.68 -9.76
C THR A 134 1.57 -29.53 -10.33
N LEU A 135 1.60 -29.88 -11.63
CA LEU A 135 0.60 -30.75 -12.24
C LEU A 135 0.62 -32.17 -11.64
N PRO A 136 1.78 -32.81 -11.40
CA PRO A 136 1.85 -34.04 -10.61
C PRO A 136 1.24 -33.93 -9.21
N MET A 137 1.45 -32.82 -8.49
CA MET A 137 0.80 -32.60 -7.19
C MET A 137 -0.74 -32.54 -7.33
N VAL A 138 -1.27 -31.85 -8.36
CA VAL A 138 -2.71 -31.83 -8.63
C VAL A 138 -3.24 -33.24 -8.93
N GLU A 139 -2.50 -34.06 -9.67
CA GLU A 139 -2.87 -35.45 -9.97
C GLU A 139 -2.89 -36.35 -8.73
N ILE A 140 -1.96 -36.16 -7.79
CA ILE A 140 -1.86 -36.95 -6.57
C ILE A 140 -2.92 -36.53 -5.55
N ILE A 141 -3.07 -35.22 -5.32
CA ILE A 141 -3.96 -34.66 -4.29
C ILE A 141 -5.42 -34.76 -4.73
N GLN A 142 -5.67 -34.56 -6.03
CA GLN A 142 -7.01 -34.49 -6.64
C GLN A 142 -7.92 -33.45 -5.96
N PRO A 143 -7.48 -32.18 -5.84
CA PRO A 143 -8.31 -31.13 -5.25
C PRO A 143 -9.50 -30.80 -6.16
N GLN A 144 -10.60 -30.29 -5.59
CA GLN A 144 -11.74 -29.81 -6.37
C GLN A 144 -11.42 -28.46 -7.02
N LEU A 145 -10.74 -27.59 -6.27
CA LEU A 145 -10.36 -26.24 -6.69
C LEU A 145 -8.86 -26.03 -6.53
N VAL A 146 -8.19 -25.57 -7.59
CA VAL A 146 -6.83 -25.04 -7.54
C VAL A 146 -6.85 -23.54 -7.78
N ILE A 147 -6.36 -22.76 -6.82
CA ILE A 147 -6.28 -21.31 -6.89
C ILE A 147 -4.86 -20.92 -7.29
N CYS A 148 -4.70 -20.41 -8.51
CA CYS A 148 -3.44 -19.87 -9.01
C CYS A 148 -3.37 -18.38 -8.66
N PHE A 149 -2.45 -18.00 -7.78
CA PHE A 149 -2.30 -16.60 -7.38
C PHE A 149 -1.45 -15.83 -8.39
N GLY A 150 -2.09 -14.90 -9.09
CA GLY A 150 -1.53 -14.06 -10.14
C GLY A 150 -1.70 -14.64 -11.54
N LYS A 151 -1.84 -13.72 -12.52
CA LYS A 151 -1.98 -14.05 -13.94
C LYS A 151 -0.84 -14.94 -14.45
N ASN A 152 0.39 -14.68 -14.02
CA ASN A 152 1.55 -15.43 -14.49
C ASN A 152 1.48 -16.89 -14.06
N THR A 153 1.23 -17.16 -12.77
CA THR A 153 1.00 -18.51 -12.24
C THR A 153 -0.11 -19.22 -13.01
N PHE A 154 -1.23 -18.56 -13.25
CA PHE A 154 -2.35 -19.13 -13.99
C PHE A 154 -2.02 -19.42 -15.47
N ASN A 155 -1.41 -18.48 -16.18
CA ASN A 155 -1.01 -18.67 -17.58
C ASN A 155 0.06 -19.76 -17.72
N VAL A 156 0.99 -19.87 -16.77
CA VAL A 156 1.97 -20.96 -16.75
C VAL A 156 1.28 -22.32 -16.61
N MET A 157 0.30 -22.45 -15.72
CA MET A 157 -0.48 -23.68 -15.59
C MET A 157 -1.26 -23.99 -16.87
N ARG A 158 -1.85 -22.98 -17.52
CA ARG A 158 -2.52 -23.11 -18.82
C ARG A 158 -1.56 -23.62 -19.91
N ARG A 159 -0.38 -23.01 -20.04
CA ARG A 159 0.66 -23.42 -21.00
C ARG A 159 1.14 -24.84 -20.74
N ALA A 160 1.32 -25.21 -19.47
CA ALA A 160 1.71 -26.56 -19.09
C ALA A 160 0.68 -27.61 -19.56
N CYS A 161 -0.59 -27.23 -19.61
CA CYS A 161 -1.70 -28.02 -20.15
C CYS A 161 -2.00 -27.79 -21.65
N GLY A 162 -1.15 -27.06 -22.38
CA GLY A 162 -1.31 -26.83 -23.82
C GLY A 162 -2.34 -25.76 -24.21
N MET A 163 -2.76 -24.91 -23.27
CA MET A 163 -3.71 -23.82 -23.50
C MET A 163 -3.00 -22.48 -23.74
N GLY A 164 -3.68 -21.57 -24.45
CA GLY A 164 -3.21 -20.20 -24.69
C GLY A 164 -3.35 -19.28 -23.47
N ASP A 165 -2.59 -18.20 -23.47
CA ASP A 165 -2.54 -17.20 -22.40
C ASP A 165 -3.78 -16.31 -22.34
N THR A 166 -4.08 -15.83 -21.14
CA THR A 166 -4.96 -14.68 -20.94
C THR A 166 -4.18 -13.37 -21.00
N ASN A 167 -4.79 -12.31 -21.52
CA ASN A 167 -4.10 -11.05 -21.78
C ASN A 167 -3.89 -10.25 -20.50
N ASN A 168 -4.89 -10.23 -19.61
CA ASN A 168 -4.88 -9.43 -18.38
C ASN A 168 -5.45 -10.19 -17.18
N VAL A 169 -5.28 -9.64 -15.97
CA VAL A 169 -5.72 -10.28 -14.71
C VAL A 169 -7.23 -10.44 -14.65
N ALA A 170 -8.02 -9.53 -15.23
CA ALA A 170 -9.47 -9.65 -15.24
C ALA A 170 -9.90 -10.85 -16.07
N GLU A 171 -9.37 -10.97 -17.30
CA GLU A 171 -9.61 -12.13 -18.17
C GLU A 171 -9.14 -13.45 -17.53
N ALA A 172 -8.02 -13.43 -16.80
CA ALA A 172 -7.51 -14.58 -16.07
C ALA A 172 -8.47 -15.03 -14.96
N ILE A 173 -8.94 -14.09 -14.13
CA ILE A 173 -9.91 -14.35 -13.05
C ILE A 173 -11.26 -14.77 -13.65
N ASP A 174 -11.63 -14.18 -14.79
CA ASP A 174 -12.87 -14.50 -15.47
C ASP A 174 -12.83 -15.84 -16.20
N SER A 175 -11.65 -16.45 -16.31
CA SER A 175 -11.41 -17.76 -16.90
C SER A 175 -11.18 -18.84 -15.85
N SER A 176 -11.53 -20.07 -16.22
CA SER A 176 -11.12 -21.27 -15.52
C SER A 176 -10.84 -22.38 -16.53
N PHE A 177 -10.18 -23.46 -16.10
CA PHE A 177 -10.04 -24.67 -16.92
C PHE A 177 -10.01 -25.93 -16.06
N GLN A 178 -10.36 -27.05 -16.67
CA GLN A 178 -10.36 -28.35 -16.01
C GLN A 178 -9.03 -29.06 -16.25
N TYR A 179 -8.49 -29.68 -15.20
CA TYR A 179 -7.38 -30.62 -15.30
C TYR A 179 -7.57 -31.75 -14.31
N ARG A 180 -7.71 -32.98 -14.82
CA ARG A 180 -7.77 -34.21 -14.00
C ARG A 180 -8.83 -34.17 -12.88
N GLY A 181 -9.98 -33.56 -13.16
CA GLY A 181 -11.09 -33.41 -12.21
C GLY A 181 -10.99 -32.20 -11.28
N ALA A 182 -9.91 -31.44 -11.34
CA ALA A 182 -9.75 -30.19 -10.62
C ALA A 182 -10.11 -28.99 -11.51
N THR A 183 -10.84 -28.02 -10.93
CA THR A 183 -11.05 -26.72 -11.57
C THR A 183 -9.92 -25.78 -11.19
N LEU A 184 -9.18 -25.27 -12.18
CA LEU A 184 -8.12 -24.28 -11.98
C LEU A 184 -8.67 -22.89 -12.26
N CYS A 185 -8.53 -22.00 -11.28
CA CYS A 185 -8.98 -20.62 -11.35
C CYS A 185 -7.82 -19.66 -11.04
N CYS A 186 -7.85 -18.47 -11.63
CA CYS A 186 -6.94 -17.39 -11.24
C CYS A 186 -7.55 -16.61 -10.07
N GLN A 187 -6.70 -16.16 -9.16
CA GLN A 187 -7.03 -15.11 -8.20
C GLN A 187 -5.91 -14.06 -8.22
N SER A 188 -6.25 -12.80 -7.94
CA SER A 188 -5.26 -11.76 -7.66
C SER A 188 -4.36 -12.18 -6.49
N HIS A 189 -3.09 -11.78 -6.54
CA HIS A 189 -2.13 -12.14 -5.50
C HIS A 189 -2.64 -11.68 -4.12
N PRO A 190 -2.51 -12.48 -3.03
CA PRO A 190 -3.12 -12.17 -1.73
C PRO A 190 -2.45 -10.99 -1.01
N GLY A 191 -1.32 -10.50 -1.54
CA GLY A 191 -0.66 -9.28 -1.08
C GLY A 191 -1.41 -8.01 -1.47
N GLN A 192 -1.14 -6.92 -0.75
CA GLN A 192 -1.85 -5.64 -0.90
C GLN A 192 -1.82 -5.10 -2.35
N LEU A 193 -0.68 -5.22 -3.03
CA LEU A 193 -0.54 -4.77 -4.42
C LEU A 193 -1.49 -5.52 -5.36
N GLY A 194 -1.64 -6.84 -5.19
CA GLY A 194 -2.56 -7.66 -5.98
C GLY A 194 -4.01 -7.23 -5.78
N LYS A 195 -4.42 -7.05 -4.52
CA LYS A 195 -5.76 -6.57 -4.14
C LYS A 195 -6.04 -5.17 -4.68
N ASN A 196 -5.12 -4.22 -4.48
CA ASN A 196 -5.26 -2.83 -4.93
C ASN A 196 -5.38 -2.75 -6.46
N ASN A 197 -4.55 -3.49 -7.18
CA ASN A 197 -4.60 -3.54 -8.64
C ASN A 197 -5.94 -4.09 -9.13
N ARG A 198 -6.49 -5.11 -8.46
CA ARG A 198 -7.81 -5.67 -8.80
C ARG A 198 -8.95 -4.70 -8.48
N ASN A 199 -8.84 -3.97 -7.37
CA ASN A 199 -9.85 -3.01 -6.90
C ASN A 199 -9.70 -1.59 -7.47
N LYS A 200 -8.88 -1.42 -8.52
CA LYS A 200 -8.62 -0.12 -9.17
C LYS A 200 -9.92 0.59 -9.55
N GLY A 201 -9.99 1.89 -9.23
CA GLY A 201 -11.19 2.71 -9.41
C GLY A 201 -12.21 2.63 -8.26
N GLY A 202 -11.81 2.11 -7.09
CA GLY A 202 -12.65 2.07 -5.89
C GLY A 202 -13.79 1.05 -5.94
N VAL A 203 -13.67 0.05 -6.82
CA VAL A 203 -14.67 -1.02 -6.96
C VAL A 203 -14.09 -2.28 -6.36
N ASP A 204 -14.76 -2.84 -5.34
CA ASP A 204 -14.32 -4.06 -4.68
C ASP A 204 -14.60 -5.31 -5.54
N ARG A 205 -13.69 -5.58 -6.49
CA ARG A 205 -13.75 -6.74 -7.37
C ARG A 205 -13.18 -7.98 -6.69
N ALA A 206 -12.14 -7.81 -5.87
CA ALA A 206 -11.47 -8.91 -5.19
C ALA A 206 -12.45 -9.76 -4.36
N SER A 207 -13.34 -9.11 -3.58
CA SER A 207 -14.36 -9.84 -2.81
C SER A 207 -15.32 -10.64 -3.69
N ALA A 208 -15.75 -10.07 -4.83
CA ALA A 208 -16.59 -10.77 -5.80
C ALA A 208 -15.86 -11.94 -6.46
N ASP A 209 -14.56 -11.80 -6.74
CA ASP A 209 -13.73 -12.87 -7.28
C ASP A 209 -13.64 -14.05 -6.30
N TRP A 210 -13.47 -13.78 -5.00
CA TRP A 210 -13.48 -14.83 -3.97
C TRP A 210 -14.85 -15.50 -3.81
N GLN A 211 -15.95 -14.74 -3.93
CA GLN A 211 -17.29 -15.33 -3.95
C GLN A 211 -17.48 -16.28 -5.15
N ARG A 212 -16.96 -15.91 -6.33
CA ARG A 212 -16.97 -16.79 -7.50
C ARG A 212 -16.20 -18.08 -7.26
N LEU A 213 -15.03 -18.02 -6.62
CA LEU A 213 -14.27 -19.24 -6.26
C LEU A 213 -15.06 -20.13 -5.30
N LYS A 214 -15.81 -19.53 -4.36
CA LYS A 214 -16.74 -20.27 -3.49
C LYS A 214 -17.82 -20.98 -4.28
N THR A 215 -18.44 -20.29 -5.25
CA THR A 215 -19.42 -20.89 -6.15
C THR A 215 -18.82 -22.08 -6.91
N VAL A 216 -17.62 -21.96 -7.46
CA VAL A 216 -16.93 -23.09 -8.13
C VAL A 216 -16.71 -24.26 -7.18
N LEU A 217 -16.30 -24.00 -5.93
CA LEU A 217 -16.08 -25.06 -4.94
C LEU A 217 -17.40 -25.74 -4.51
N ASP A 218 -18.50 -25.00 -4.51
CA ASP A 218 -19.83 -25.52 -4.15
C ASP A 218 -20.55 -26.19 -5.34
N GLU A 219 -20.37 -25.72 -6.58
CA GLU A 219 -20.88 -26.34 -7.81
C GLU A 219 -20.18 -27.67 -8.10
N ASN A 220 -18.89 -27.79 -7.77
CA ASN A 220 -18.18 -29.08 -7.81
C ASN A 220 -18.67 -30.08 -6.72
N LYS A 221 -19.61 -29.70 -5.85
CA LYS A 221 -20.37 -30.68 -5.03
C LYS A 221 -21.54 -31.32 -5.79
N ILE A 222 -21.92 -30.79 -6.96
CA ILE A 222 -23.14 -31.14 -7.68
C ILE A 222 -22.79 -31.46 -9.14
N GLU A 223 -22.41 -32.72 -9.43
CA GLU A 223 -22.48 -33.23 -10.80
C GLU A 223 -23.66 -34.19 -10.98
N LYS A 224 -24.71 -33.70 -11.65
CA LYS A 224 -25.33 -34.29 -12.86
C LYS A 224 -26.16 -33.22 -13.62
N PRO A 225 -26.32 -33.30 -14.97
CA PRO A 225 -26.37 -32.14 -15.86
C PRO A 225 -27.75 -31.83 -16.50
N SER A 226 -27.96 -30.58 -16.94
CA SER A 226 -28.82 -30.15 -18.08
C SER A 226 -28.70 -28.62 -18.26
N SER A 227 -28.06 -28.08 -19.32
CA SER A 227 -28.57 -27.73 -20.67
C SER A 227 -29.25 -26.35 -20.80
N ASP A 228 -28.75 -25.57 -21.79
CA ASP A 228 -29.43 -24.53 -22.60
C ASP A 228 -29.70 -23.13 -21.99
N VAL A 229 -29.64 -21.97 -22.69
CA VAL A 229 -29.02 -21.44 -23.93
C VAL A 229 -29.52 -19.96 -24.04
N LEU A 230 -28.72 -19.08 -24.68
CA LEU A 230 -29.02 -17.76 -25.31
C LEU A 230 -29.05 -16.40 -24.54
N SER A 231 -28.18 -15.51 -25.03
CA SER A 231 -28.05 -14.03 -25.05
C SER A 231 -29.22 -13.30 -25.79
N PRO A 232 -29.30 -11.93 -26.02
CA PRO A 232 -28.23 -10.89 -26.12
C PRO A 232 -28.51 -9.39 -25.75
N SER A 233 -27.41 -8.60 -25.74
CA SER A 233 -27.13 -7.17 -26.10
C SER A 233 -28.18 -6.05 -25.94
N THR A 234 -27.84 -4.79 -25.56
CA THR A 234 -27.24 -3.77 -26.48
C THR A 234 -26.75 -2.45 -25.79
N ASN A 235 -25.65 -1.92 -26.35
CA ASN A 235 -25.13 -0.54 -26.55
C ASN A 235 -25.60 0.71 -25.75
N LYS A 236 -24.62 1.57 -25.41
CA LYS A 236 -24.78 3.04 -25.29
C LYS A 236 -23.59 3.84 -25.86
N THR A 237 -23.96 5.00 -26.38
CA THR A 237 -23.30 5.93 -27.31
C THR A 237 -22.33 6.91 -26.64
N ASN A 238 -21.33 7.37 -27.41
CA ASN A 238 -20.36 8.42 -27.09
C ASN A 238 -20.95 9.84 -27.12
N ILE A 239 -20.47 10.73 -26.25
CA ILE A 239 -20.51 12.20 -26.43
C ILE A 239 -19.14 12.78 -26.03
N MET A 240 -18.51 13.51 -26.96
CA MET A 240 -17.30 14.30 -26.74
C MET A 240 -17.63 15.71 -26.24
N THR A 241 -16.86 16.25 -25.28
CA THR A 241 -16.75 17.71 -25.00
C THR A 241 -15.32 18.11 -24.58
N ALA A 242 -15.02 19.41 -24.74
CA ALA A 242 -13.73 20.06 -25.00
C ALA A 242 -12.65 20.06 -23.89
N LYS A 243 -11.38 20.29 -24.30
CA LYS A 243 -10.14 20.22 -23.50
C LYS A 243 -10.03 21.30 -22.40
N LYS A 244 -10.06 20.88 -21.13
CA LYS A 244 -9.56 21.60 -19.94
C LYS A 244 -8.03 21.46 -19.85
N HIS A 245 -7.28 22.55 -19.71
CA HIS A 245 -5.90 22.47 -19.24
C HIS A 245 -5.89 22.03 -17.76
N THR A 246 -5.07 21.05 -17.43
CA THR A 246 -4.99 20.45 -16.08
C THR A 246 -4.32 21.41 -15.09
N GLY A 247 -5.01 21.77 -14.00
CA GLY A 247 -4.65 22.88 -13.09
C GLY A 247 -3.30 22.79 -12.35
N PHE A 248 -2.54 21.71 -12.47
CA PHE A 248 -1.22 21.58 -11.84
C PHE A 248 -0.07 22.19 -12.66
N ILE A 249 -0.27 22.42 -13.97
CA ILE A 249 0.77 22.94 -14.89
C ILE A 249 1.31 24.31 -14.44
N GLN A 250 0.45 25.15 -13.88
CA GLN A 250 0.80 26.50 -13.44
C GLN A 250 1.81 26.54 -12.28
N TRP A 251 2.00 25.41 -11.56
CA TRP A 251 2.86 25.37 -10.38
C TRP A 251 4.31 24.97 -10.67
N PHE A 252 4.67 24.63 -11.92
CA PHE A 252 6.01 24.13 -12.25
C PHE A 252 7.08 25.19 -12.01
N GLY A 253 6.94 26.37 -12.60
CA GLY A 253 7.85 27.50 -12.39
C GLY A 253 7.86 27.99 -10.93
N PRO A 254 6.70 28.25 -10.30
CA PRO A 254 6.63 28.65 -8.90
C PRO A 254 7.29 27.66 -7.93
N LEU A 255 7.16 26.35 -8.16
CA LEU A 255 7.81 25.32 -7.34
C LEU A 255 9.33 25.42 -7.41
N LEU A 256 9.90 25.59 -8.62
CA LEU A 256 11.35 25.78 -8.77
C LEU A 256 11.83 27.05 -8.06
N ASN A 257 11.09 28.15 -8.17
CA ASN A 257 11.43 29.41 -7.49
C ASN A 257 11.38 29.26 -5.96
N ALA A 258 10.33 28.64 -5.44
CA ALA A 258 10.18 28.41 -4.01
C ALA A 258 11.31 27.56 -3.44
N LEU A 259 11.77 26.52 -4.16
CA LEU A 259 12.93 25.74 -3.73
C LEU A 259 14.22 26.57 -3.72
N ARG A 260 14.46 27.45 -4.70
CA ARG A 260 15.63 28.35 -4.67
C ARG A 260 15.61 29.28 -3.48
N ASP A 261 14.45 29.86 -3.18
CA ASP A 261 14.31 30.78 -2.05
C ASP A 261 14.52 30.07 -0.68
N LEU A 262 14.31 28.75 -0.63
CA LEU A 262 14.57 27.91 0.54
C LEU A 262 16.01 27.34 0.57
N GLY A 263 16.87 27.73 -0.36
CA GLY A 263 18.25 27.23 -0.45
C GLY A 263 18.35 25.89 -1.19
N ASP A 264 17.66 25.79 -2.32
CA ASP A 264 17.60 24.65 -3.26
C ASP A 264 16.98 23.36 -2.71
N SER A 265 16.50 23.36 -1.47
CA SER A 265 15.82 22.22 -0.85
C SER A 265 14.72 22.67 0.11
N GLY A 266 13.71 21.83 0.32
CA GLY A 266 12.65 22.13 1.28
C GLY A 266 11.67 20.97 1.46
N ARG A 267 10.97 20.96 2.60
CA ARG A 267 9.90 19.97 2.83
C ARG A 267 8.65 20.33 2.03
N PRO A 268 7.80 19.36 1.63
CA PRO A 268 6.62 19.62 0.79
C PRO A 268 5.70 20.75 1.29
N ARG A 269 5.42 20.79 2.59
CA ARG A 269 4.58 21.84 3.21
C ARG A 269 5.28 23.20 3.26
N GLU A 270 6.58 23.22 3.46
CA GLU A 270 7.40 24.44 3.46
C GLU A 270 7.50 25.05 2.05
N VAL A 271 7.72 24.21 1.04
CA VAL A 271 7.70 24.62 -0.38
C VAL A 271 6.34 25.17 -0.76
N SER A 272 5.25 24.50 -0.35
CA SER A 272 3.88 24.97 -0.63
C SER A 272 3.60 26.32 0.04
N ALA A 273 4.02 26.50 1.29
CA ALA A 273 3.91 27.77 2.00
C ALA A 273 4.72 28.87 1.31
N LYS A 274 5.93 28.54 0.83
CA LYS A 274 6.78 29.50 0.11
C LYS A 274 6.20 29.91 -1.25
N ILE A 275 5.59 28.97 -1.99
CA ILE A 275 4.83 29.29 -3.22
C ILE A 275 3.67 30.25 -2.89
N ALA A 276 2.93 29.98 -1.82
CA ALA A 276 1.81 30.81 -1.40
C ALA A 276 2.25 32.23 -1.01
N GLU A 277 3.38 32.35 -0.31
CA GLU A 277 4.01 33.63 0.05
C GLU A 277 4.44 34.40 -1.20
N ASN A 278 5.24 33.77 -2.06
CA ASN A 278 5.83 34.39 -3.25
C ASN A 278 4.76 34.92 -4.22
N LEU A 279 3.67 34.17 -4.38
CA LEU A 279 2.58 34.52 -5.28
C LEU A 279 1.45 35.30 -4.59
N LYS A 280 1.56 35.54 -3.28
CA LYS A 280 0.53 36.20 -2.45
C LYS A 280 -0.85 35.57 -2.67
N LEU A 281 -0.92 34.25 -2.59
CA LEU A 281 -2.15 33.52 -2.85
C LEU A 281 -3.21 33.84 -1.78
N PRO A 282 -4.47 34.12 -2.17
CA PRO A 282 -5.53 34.36 -1.21
C PRO A 282 -5.89 33.09 -0.43
N ASP A 283 -6.33 33.27 0.83
CA ASP A 283 -6.76 32.18 1.72
C ASP A 283 -7.85 31.30 1.07
N THR A 284 -8.68 31.85 0.17
CA THR A 284 -9.70 31.10 -0.58
C THR A 284 -9.12 30.00 -1.49
N ILE A 285 -7.88 30.14 -1.97
CA ILE A 285 -7.17 29.11 -2.75
C ILE A 285 -6.49 28.11 -1.81
N LEU A 286 -5.92 28.59 -0.71
CA LEU A 286 -5.18 27.77 0.25
C LEU A 286 -6.11 26.85 1.05
N ASP A 287 -7.28 27.35 1.42
CA ASP A 287 -8.29 26.62 2.20
C ASP A 287 -9.20 25.75 1.30
N ALA A 288 -9.02 25.78 -0.03
CA ALA A 288 -9.85 25.01 -0.96
C ALA A 288 -9.52 23.51 -0.91
N SER A 289 -10.53 22.68 -0.66
CA SER A 289 -10.40 21.21 -0.61
C SER A 289 -11.12 20.49 -1.76
N PHE A 290 -10.68 19.28 -2.09
CA PHE A 290 -11.44 18.34 -2.91
C PHE A 290 -12.65 17.79 -2.14
N LYS A 291 -13.54 17.06 -2.84
CA LYS A 291 -14.63 16.32 -2.17
C LYS A 291 -14.12 15.27 -1.17
N SER A 292 -12.85 14.89 -1.29
CA SER A 292 -12.09 14.01 -0.40
C SER A 292 -11.33 14.74 0.71
N GLY A 293 -11.62 16.02 0.99
CA GLY A 293 -10.98 16.79 2.06
C GLY A 293 -9.57 17.30 1.82
N THR A 294 -8.80 16.61 0.98
CA THR A 294 -7.42 16.98 0.63
C THR A 294 -7.35 18.41 0.10
N GLN A 295 -6.41 19.21 0.61
CA GLN A 295 -6.18 20.58 0.12
C GLN A 295 -5.78 20.55 -1.36
N LYS A 296 -6.55 21.24 -2.20
CA LYS A 296 -6.38 21.25 -3.66
C LYS A 296 -5.04 21.81 -4.07
N PHE A 297 -4.66 22.92 -3.45
CA PHE A 297 -3.42 23.63 -3.74
C PHE A 297 -2.21 22.71 -3.52
N HIS A 298 -2.09 22.14 -2.32
CA HIS A 298 -0.97 21.26 -1.96
C HIS A 298 -0.85 20.05 -2.90
N ASN A 299 -1.97 19.37 -3.16
CA ASN A 299 -1.98 18.24 -4.08
C ASN A 299 -1.54 18.61 -5.50
N GLN A 300 -1.94 19.78 -6.01
CA GLN A 300 -1.50 20.23 -7.34
C GLN A 300 0.00 20.55 -7.39
N VAL A 301 0.59 21.04 -6.30
CA VAL A 301 2.04 21.27 -6.18
C VAL A 301 2.80 19.94 -6.21
N CYS A 302 2.30 18.90 -5.53
CA CYS A 302 2.88 17.55 -5.60
C CYS A 302 2.86 16.96 -7.03
N TRP A 303 1.77 17.15 -7.78
CA TRP A 303 1.70 16.76 -9.18
C TRP A 303 2.70 17.52 -10.08
N ALA A 304 2.92 18.80 -9.81
CA ALA A 304 3.94 19.57 -10.51
C ALA A 304 5.34 19.00 -10.22
N ARG A 305 5.65 18.66 -8.96
CA ARG A 305 6.92 18.02 -8.57
C ARG A 305 7.19 16.77 -9.39
N GLN A 306 6.22 15.88 -9.53
CA GLN A 306 6.39 14.62 -10.25
C GLN A 306 6.91 14.81 -11.69
N TYR A 307 6.33 15.74 -12.42
CA TYR A 307 6.74 16.01 -13.80
C TYR A 307 8.11 16.68 -13.87
N LEU A 308 8.46 17.50 -12.88
CA LEU A 308 9.78 18.09 -12.77
C LEU A 308 10.85 17.05 -12.44
N VAL A 309 10.53 16.02 -11.67
CA VAL A 309 11.40 14.84 -11.43
C VAL A 309 11.63 14.07 -12.71
N TRP A 310 10.57 13.67 -13.44
CA TRP A 310 10.74 12.98 -14.73
C TRP A 310 11.57 13.80 -15.70
N ALA A 311 11.38 15.12 -15.71
CA ALA A 311 12.16 16.04 -16.53
C ALA A 311 13.59 16.30 -16.03
N GLY A 312 13.98 15.78 -14.87
CA GLY A 312 15.30 15.90 -14.27
C GLY A 312 15.62 17.26 -13.66
N PHE A 313 14.61 18.08 -13.34
CA PHE A 313 14.80 19.37 -12.63
C PHE A 313 14.84 19.20 -11.11
N LEU A 314 14.18 18.18 -10.58
CA LEU A 314 14.24 17.80 -9.16
C LEU A 314 14.86 16.41 -9.04
N ASP A 315 15.56 16.17 -7.94
CA ASP A 315 16.08 14.84 -7.64
C ASP A 315 14.96 13.86 -7.27
N SER A 316 15.24 12.57 -7.37
CA SER A 316 14.33 11.48 -7.01
C SER A 316 14.35 11.15 -5.51
N SER A 317 15.00 11.98 -4.68
CA SER A 317 15.22 11.69 -3.26
C SER A 317 13.92 11.38 -2.52
N ILE A 318 13.95 10.28 -1.76
CA ILE A 318 12.82 9.62 -1.10
C ILE A 318 12.60 10.09 0.35
N HIS A 319 13.51 10.86 0.95
CA HIS A 319 13.47 11.22 2.38
C HIS A 319 12.62 12.45 2.73
N GLY A 320 11.46 12.63 2.09
CA GLY A 320 10.49 13.68 2.46
C GLY A 320 10.98 15.13 2.29
N THR A 321 12.10 15.33 1.58
CA THR A 321 12.70 16.63 1.27
C THR A 321 12.88 16.72 -0.24
N TRP A 322 12.38 17.76 -0.87
CA TRP A 322 12.52 17.99 -2.31
C TRP A 322 13.74 18.85 -2.57
N LYS A 323 14.56 18.49 -3.57
CA LYS A 323 15.79 19.22 -3.88
C LYS A 323 15.95 19.44 -5.39
N LEU A 324 16.48 20.59 -5.77
CA LEU A 324 16.81 20.92 -7.16
C LEU A 324 18.05 20.15 -7.61
N THR A 325 18.04 19.65 -8.84
CA THR A 325 19.26 19.21 -9.54
C THR A 325 20.01 20.41 -10.10
N GLU A 326 21.24 20.23 -10.59
CA GLU A 326 21.97 21.28 -11.32
C GLU A 326 21.14 21.85 -12.48
N LYS A 327 20.39 20.99 -13.16
CA LYS A 327 19.45 21.38 -14.22
C LYS A 327 18.29 22.21 -13.69
N GLY A 328 17.74 21.88 -12.52
CA GLY A 328 16.67 22.62 -11.85
C GLY A 328 17.07 24.00 -11.35
N GLN A 329 18.29 24.12 -10.82
CA GLN A 329 18.84 25.36 -10.29
C GLN A 329 18.81 26.48 -11.34
N GLY A 330 19.25 26.18 -12.58
CA GLY A 330 19.27 27.14 -13.69
C GLY A 330 17.97 27.30 -14.49
N ALA A 331 16.92 26.51 -14.20
CA ALA A 331 15.74 26.43 -15.07
C ALA A 331 14.59 27.35 -14.65
N HIS A 332 14.19 28.28 -15.52
CA HIS A 332 12.95 29.05 -15.35
C HIS A 332 11.92 28.55 -16.36
N LEU A 333 10.81 28.01 -15.87
CA LEU A 333 9.75 27.45 -16.72
C LEU A 333 8.54 28.39 -16.77
N SER A 334 8.23 28.86 -17.97
CA SER A 334 6.94 29.46 -18.30
C SER A 334 5.82 28.40 -18.32
N VAL A 335 4.57 28.85 -18.28
CA VAL A 335 3.40 27.95 -18.36
C VAL A 335 3.38 27.17 -19.68
N ASP A 336 3.81 27.79 -20.77
CA ASP A 336 3.86 27.14 -22.10
C ASP A 336 4.95 26.06 -22.17
N GLU A 337 6.11 26.32 -21.56
CA GLU A 337 7.17 25.32 -21.43
C GLU A 337 6.74 24.16 -20.52
N ALA A 338 6.05 24.46 -19.40
CA ALA A 338 5.48 23.44 -18.52
C ALA A 338 4.40 22.59 -19.25
N ALA A 339 3.58 23.21 -20.11
CA ALA A 339 2.60 22.52 -20.92
C ALA A 339 3.25 21.66 -22.03
N ALA A 340 4.33 22.15 -22.65
CA ALA A 340 5.14 21.38 -23.59
C ALA A 340 5.79 20.17 -22.91
N LEU A 341 6.34 20.35 -21.70
CA LEU A 341 6.91 19.29 -20.89
C LEU A 341 5.87 18.21 -20.55
N THR A 342 4.67 18.64 -20.15
CA THR A 342 3.55 17.74 -19.88
C THR A 342 3.15 16.93 -21.12
N ARG A 343 3.09 17.56 -22.30
CA ARG A 343 2.78 16.86 -23.57
C ARG A 343 3.87 15.87 -23.96
N LYS A 344 5.14 16.24 -23.81
CA LYS A 344 6.30 15.37 -24.08
C LYS A 344 6.22 14.09 -23.23
N TRP A 345 6.06 14.23 -21.91
CA TRP A 345 5.99 13.07 -21.02
C TRP A 345 4.73 12.23 -21.21
N LYS A 346 3.58 12.85 -21.52
CA LYS A 346 2.37 12.11 -21.90
C LYS A 346 2.58 11.29 -23.18
N ALA A 347 3.25 11.84 -24.19
CA ALA A 347 3.57 11.13 -25.43
C ALA A 347 4.59 9.99 -25.20
N ILE A 348 5.65 10.24 -24.42
CA ILE A 348 6.64 9.21 -24.04
C ILE A 348 5.97 8.05 -23.30
N HIS A 349 5.10 8.36 -22.32
CA HIS A 349 4.35 7.33 -21.58
C HIS A 349 3.32 6.61 -22.47
N GLN A 350 2.71 7.30 -23.44
CA GLN A 350 1.78 6.69 -24.39
C GLN A 350 2.50 5.80 -25.43
N GLU A 351 3.69 6.17 -25.86
CA GLU A 351 4.49 5.41 -26.82
C GLU A 351 5.16 4.19 -26.15
N ARG A 352 5.66 4.35 -24.91
CA ARG A 352 6.05 3.23 -24.03
C ARG A 352 4.91 2.23 -23.81
N ARG A 353 3.64 2.68 -23.87
CA ARG A 353 2.45 1.81 -23.80
C ARG A 353 2.14 1.09 -25.12
N LYS A 354 2.59 1.60 -26.27
CA LYS A 354 2.31 1.02 -27.60
C LYS A 354 3.38 0.06 -28.12
N GLN A 355 4.65 0.28 -27.80
CA GLN A 355 5.77 -0.57 -28.23
C GLN A 355 5.92 -1.88 -27.44
N ARG A 356 4.93 -2.24 -26.64
CA ARG A 356 4.83 -3.50 -25.89
C ARG A 356 3.63 -4.31 -26.39
N PRO A 357 3.81 -5.28 -27.31
CA PRO A 357 2.76 -6.26 -27.58
C PRO A 357 2.72 -7.24 -26.40
N SER A 358 1.73 -7.05 -25.52
CA SER A 358 1.46 -7.89 -24.34
C SER A 358 2.67 -8.16 -23.44
N ALA A 359 3.23 -7.11 -22.82
CA ALA A 359 3.97 -7.24 -21.57
C ALA A 359 4.17 -5.85 -20.95
N GLU A 360 3.65 -5.67 -19.74
CA GLU A 360 4.01 -4.66 -18.75
C GLU A 360 3.62 -3.20 -19.06
N HIS A 361 2.99 -2.52 -18.11
CA HIS A 361 3.05 -1.06 -18.04
C HIS A 361 4.28 -0.69 -17.19
N PRO A 362 5.17 0.22 -17.62
CA PRO A 362 5.80 1.08 -16.65
C PRO A 362 4.70 2.07 -16.27
N GLU A 363 4.02 1.81 -15.15
CA GLU A 363 3.44 2.93 -14.41
C GLU A 363 4.62 3.89 -14.20
N ALA A 364 4.45 5.12 -14.67
CA ALA A 364 5.36 6.19 -14.31
C ALA A 364 5.51 6.10 -12.79
N GLU A 365 6.75 6.20 -12.29
CA GLU A 365 7.03 6.36 -10.87
C GLU A 365 6.11 7.47 -10.36
N GLU A 366 4.94 7.10 -9.85
CA GLU A 366 4.15 7.89 -8.93
C GLU A 366 4.98 7.82 -7.67
N ILE A 367 5.65 8.92 -7.35
CA ILE A 367 6.04 9.24 -5.99
C ILE A 367 4.92 8.76 -5.10
N GLU A 368 5.28 7.88 -4.17
CA GLU A 368 4.41 7.28 -3.16
C GLU A 368 3.29 8.24 -2.75
N ASN A 369 2.17 8.15 -3.45
CA ASN A 369 0.90 8.39 -2.82
C ASN A 369 0.62 7.04 -2.18
N PHE A 370 1.15 6.87 -0.97
CA PHE A 370 0.77 5.75 -0.10
C PHE A 370 -0.74 5.60 -0.26
N PRO A 371 -1.24 4.46 -0.77
CA PRO A 371 -2.66 4.20 -0.72
C PRO A 371 -3.00 4.22 0.76
N GLN A 372 -3.65 5.31 1.19
CA GLN A 372 -4.23 5.41 2.52
C GLN A 372 -5.04 4.11 2.70
N PRO A 373 -4.70 3.28 3.71
CA PRO A 373 -5.37 2.02 3.91
C PRO A 373 -6.89 2.25 3.94
N GLU A 374 -7.67 1.24 3.54
CA GLU A 374 -9.14 1.29 3.50
C GLU A 374 -9.79 1.67 4.86
N ASN A 375 -8.99 1.74 5.93
CA ASN A 375 -9.25 2.52 7.13
C ASN A 375 -8.11 3.52 7.37
N ASP A 376 -8.18 4.71 6.77
CA ASP A 376 -7.39 5.87 7.18
C ASP A 376 -7.62 6.04 8.70
N LEU A 377 -6.54 6.16 9.48
CA LEU A 377 -6.63 6.35 10.93
C LEU A 377 -7.58 7.51 11.25
N LEU A 378 -7.60 8.58 10.43
CA LEU A 378 -8.56 9.67 10.62
C LEU A 378 -10.01 9.23 10.41
N THR A 379 -10.28 8.30 9.50
CA THR A 379 -11.62 7.72 9.33
C THR A 379 -12.05 6.96 10.57
N VAL A 380 -11.14 6.20 11.19
CA VAL A 380 -11.40 5.52 12.48
C VAL A 380 -11.62 6.53 13.61
N LEU A 381 -10.77 7.55 13.72
CA LEU A 381 -10.90 8.59 14.75
C LEU A 381 -12.15 9.47 14.55
N ARG A 382 -12.65 9.60 13.32
CA ARG A 382 -13.91 10.30 13.02
C ARG A 382 -15.14 9.44 13.33
N SER A 383 -15.04 8.11 13.32
CA SER A 383 -16.18 7.21 13.55
C SER A 383 -16.51 7.00 15.03
N ILE A 384 -15.55 7.22 15.94
CA ILE A 384 -15.77 7.16 17.39
C ILE A 384 -16.57 8.39 17.90
N SER A 385 -17.16 8.26 19.09
CA SER A 385 -17.91 9.35 19.72
C SER A 385 -16.99 10.52 20.13
N PRO A 386 -17.50 11.76 20.32
CA PRO A 386 -16.71 12.88 20.83
C PRO A 386 -15.94 12.53 22.12
N THR A 387 -16.61 11.97 23.10
CA THR A 387 -15.99 11.49 24.35
C THR A 387 -15.00 10.34 24.11
N GLY A 388 -15.24 9.50 23.10
CA GLY A 388 -14.27 8.48 22.67
C GLY A 388 -12.99 9.11 22.11
N PHE A 389 -13.12 10.19 21.33
CA PHE A 389 -11.99 10.94 20.78
C PHE A 389 -11.17 11.65 21.87
N GLU A 390 -11.83 12.22 22.87
CA GLU A 390 -11.16 12.76 24.07
C GLU A 390 -10.36 11.67 24.80
N LYS A 391 -10.96 10.48 24.98
CA LYS A 391 -10.31 9.32 25.63
C LYS A 391 -9.08 8.82 24.87
N VAL A 392 -9.17 8.63 23.55
CA VAL A 392 -8.00 8.16 22.78
C VAL A 392 -6.90 9.22 22.71
N THR A 393 -7.27 10.49 22.69
CA THR A 393 -6.32 11.61 22.75
C THR A 393 -5.61 11.68 24.11
N ARG A 394 -6.31 11.39 25.20
CA ARG A 394 -5.68 11.24 26.53
C ARG A 394 -4.62 10.15 26.53
N GLU A 395 -4.90 8.98 25.95
CA GLU A 395 -3.90 7.91 25.85
C GLU A 395 -2.71 8.34 24.97
N LEU A 396 -2.95 9.00 23.83
CA LEU A 396 -1.88 9.56 22.98
C LEU A 396 -0.98 10.54 23.74
N LEU A 397 -1.55 11.44 24.54
CA LEU A 397 -0.80 12.38 25.36
C LEU A 397 0.06 11.67 26.40
N ARG A 398 -0.45 10.62 27.05
CA ARG A 398 0.33 9.80 28.00
C ARG A 398 1.50 9.11 27.34
N GLU A 399 1.27 8.45 26.19
CA GLU A 399 2.34 7.82 25.40
C GLU A 399 3.35 8.85 24.85
N SER A 400 2.95 10.12 24.76
CA SER A 400 3.81 11.24 24.35
C SER A 400 4.51 11.93 25.54
N GLY A 401 4.45 11.37 26.74
CA GLY A 401 5.19 11.84 27.92
C GLY A 401 4.45 12.83 28.84
N PHE A 402 3.14 12.97 28.69
CA PHE A 402 2.34 13.76 29.65
C PHE A 402 1.97 12.94 30.88
N GLU A 403 2.17 13.52 32.05
CA GLU A 403 1.74 12.99 33.35
C GLU A 403 0.39 13.59 33.78
N LYS A 404 -0.29 12.93 34.71
CA LYS A 404 -1.55 13.42 35.33
C LYS A 404 -2.59 13.91 34.31
N VAL A 405 -2.71 13.17 33.19
CA VAL A 405 -3.66 13.53 32.12
C VAL A 405 -5.07 13.15 32.54
N GLU A 406 -5.92 14.16 32.69
CA GLU A 406 -7.31 14.05 33.12
C GLU A 406 -8.25 14.69 32.09
N ILE A 407 -9.41 14.06 31.88
CA ILE A 407 -10.49 14.61 31.05
C ILE A 407 -11.43 15.36 31.98
N THR A 408 -11.77 16.58 31.61
CA THR A 408 -12.74 17.41 32.33
C THR A 408 -14.14 17.18 31.75
N GLY A 409 -15.17 17.27 32.58
CA GLY A 409 -16.54 16.95 32.18
C GLY A 409 -17.54 17.92 32.80
N GLY A 410 -18.10 18.79 31.97
CA GLY A 410 -19.19 19.68 32.37
C GLY A 410 -19.35 20.91 31.48
N SER A 411 -20.57 21.47 31.44
CA SER A 411 -20.89 22.69 30.69
C SER A 411 -20.20 23.97 31.22
N ALA A 412 -19.46 23.86 32.34
CA ALA A 412 -18.82 24.98 33.04
C ALA A 412 -17.32 25.16 32.69
N ASP A 413 -16.73 24.27 31.89
CA ASP A 413 -15.26 24.20 31.72
C ASP A 413 -14.71 25.09 30.60
N GLU A 414 -15.44 26.14 30.21
CA GLU A 414 -15.01 27.17 29.24
C GLU A 414 -14.41 26.59 27.95
N GLY A 415 -14.90 25.42 27.52
CA GLY A 415 -14.49 24.75 26.29
C GLY A 415 -13.20 23.93 26.37
N ILE A 416 -12.70 23.56 27.55
CA ILE A 416 -11.55 22.67 27.72
C ILE A 416 -12.02 21.22 27.86
N ASP A 417 -11.33 20.29 27.19
CA ASP A 417 -11.66 18.85 27.26
C ASP A 417 -10.76 18.08 28.23
N GLY A 418 -9.62 18.66 28.62
CA GLY A 418 -8.81 18.13 29.71
C GLY A 418 -7.51 18.91 29.94
N TYR A 419 -6.72 18.40 30.88
CA TYR A 419 -5.39 18.93 31.17
C TYR A 419 -4.39 17.81 31.46
N GLY A 420 -3.11 18.13 31.34
CA GLY A 420 -2.00 17.25 31.68
C GLY A 420 -0.77 18.05 32.10
N VAL A 421 0.21 17.38 32.68
CA VAL A 421 1.48 17.97 33.10
C VAL A 421 2.58 17.39 32.23
N LEU A 422 3.26 18.23 31.44
CA LEU A 422 4.43 17.82 30.67
C LEU A 422 5.69 18.09 31.49
N ALA A 423 6.33 17.05 32.00
CA ALA A 423 7.62 17.15 32.67
C ALA A 423 8.73 17.19 31.62
N LEU A 424 9.47 18.30 31.53
CA LEU A 424 10.65 18.38 30.68
C LEU A 424 11.86 17.68 31.30
N ASN A 425 11.98 17.80 32.63
CA ASN A 425 13.02 17.20 33.45
C ASN A 425 12.53 17.13 34.91
N PRO A 426 13.29 16.50 35.83
CA PRO A 426 12.86 16.36 37.23
C PRO A 426 12.58 17.66 37.99
N PHE A 427 13.00 18.82 37.46
CA PHE A 427 12.84 20.13 38.11
C PHE A 427 11.84 21.04 37.40
N VAL A 428 11.47 20.75 36.14
CA VAL A 428 10.67 21.64 35.29
C VAL A 428 9.53 20.88 34.65
N SER A 429 8.30 21.33 34.93
CA SER A 429 7.08 20.85 34.29
C SER A 429 6.17 22.01 33.91
N PHE A 430 5.33 21.78 32.90
CA PHE A 430 4.30 22.72 32.48
C PHE A 430 2.94 22.08 32.62
N LYS A 431 1.97 22.85 33.10
CA LYS A 431 0.56 22.49 33.00
C LYS A 431 0.06 22.88 31.61
N VAL A 432 -0.56 21.92 30.96
CA VAL A 432 -1.05 22.04 29.59
C VAL A 432 -2.52 21.71 29.58
N ILE A 433 -3.34 22.58 28.99
CA ILE A 433 -4.73 22.25 28.69
C ILE A 433 -4.87 21.82 27.23
N PHE A 434 -5.84 20.95 26.95
CA PHE A 434 -6.12 20.53 25.58
C PHE A 434 -7.61 20.56 25.26
N GLN A 435 -7.89 20.78 23.98
CA GLN A 435 -9.22 20.74 23.39
C GLN A 435 -9.21 19.82 22.17
N CYS A 436 -10.18 18.94 22.09
CA CYS A 436 -10.40 17.94 21.07
C CYS A 436 -11.58 18.35 20.17
N LYS A 437 -11.32 18.60 18.89
CA LYS A 437 -12.35 18.86 17.87
C LYS A 437 -12.43 17.71 16.88
N ARG A 438 -13.29 16.74 17.17
CA ARG A 438 -13.65 15.66 16.23
C ARG A 438 -14.59 16.20 15.14
N TYR A 439 -14.01 16.79 14.11
CA TYR A 439 -14.73 17.36 12.98
C TYR A 439 -14.66 16.45 11.76
N GLN A 440 -15.76 16.47 11.00
CA GLN A 440 -15.80 15.85 9.68
C GLN A 440 -14.85 16.56 8.73
N GLU A 441 -14.46 15.82 7.70
CA GLU A 441 -13.63 16.31 6.63
C GLU A 441 -14.18 17.59 5.99
N GLY A 442 -13.32 18.61 5.82
CA GLY A 442 -13.70 19.92 5.26
C GLY A 442 -14.39 20.88 6.23
N ASN A 443 -14.71 20.45 7.45
CA ASN A 443 -15.11 21.35 8.53
C ASN A 443 -13.87 21.79 9.32
N ASN A 444 -13.36 22.98 9.01
CA ASN A 444 -12.06 23.44 9.51
C ASN A 444 -12.20 24.19 10.85
N VAL A 445 -11.19 24.06 11.71
CA VAL A 445 -11.13 24.80 12.97
C VAL A 445 -10.73 26.26 12.68
N GLY A 446 -11.55 27.18 13.18
CA GLY A 446 -11.45 28.61 12.93
C GLY A 446 -10.66 29.37 14.01
N ARG A 447 -10.44 30.66 13.75
CA ARG A 447 -9.80 31.59 14.69
C ARG A 447 -10.47 31.62 16.07
N VAL A 448 -11.81 31.54 16.10
CA VAL A 448 -12.60 31.65 17.34
C VAL A 448 -12.20 30.58 18.34
N GLN A 449 -12.10 29.32 17.91
CA GLN A 449 -11.73 28.21 18.79
C GLN A 449 -10.32 28.39 19.40
N VAL A 450 -9.38 28.92 18.62
CA VAL A 450 -8.03 29.24 19.10
C VAL A 450 -8.05 30.37 20.12
N ALA A 451 -8.80 31.44 19.86
CA ALA A 451 -8.94 32.56 20.77
C ALA A 451 -9.64 32.16 22.08
N ASP A 452 -10.65 31.31 22.01
CA ASP A 452 -11.39 30.82 23.18
C ASP A 452 -10.49 29.98 24.09
N LEU A 453 -9.78 28.99 23.54
CA LEU A 453 -8.86 28.18 24.34
C LEU A 453 -7.78 29.04 25.01
N ARG A 454 -7.27 30.05 24.29
CA ARG A 454 -6.28 31.00 24.82
C ARG A 454 -6.78 31.73 26.06
N ASN A 455 -8.05 32.15 26.04
CA ASN A 455 -8.65 32.83 27.18
C ASN A 455 -8.81 31.85 28.35
N SER A 456 -9.20 30.60 28.08
CA SER A 456 -9.34 29.57 29.11
C SER A 456 -8.00 29.13 29.73
N MET A 457 -6.86 29.43 29.10
CA MET A 457 -5.51 29.19 29.67
C MET A 457 -5.16 30.16 30.81
N LEU A 458 -5.72 31.37 30.84
CA LEU A 458 -5.28 32.45 31.73
C LEU A 458 -5.37 32.02 33.21
N GLY A 459 -4.21 31.94 33.86
CA GLY A 459 -4.09 31.51 35.27
C GLY A 459 -4.33 30.02 35.51
N ARG A 460 -4.57 29.23 34.46
CA ARG A 460 -4.88 27.79 34.56
C ARG A 460 -3.81 26.88 33.98
N ALA A 461 -3.07 27.32 32.95
CA ALA A 461 -2.01 26.56 32.28
C ALA A 461 -1.03 27.48 31.51
N GLU A 462 0.21 27.02 31.34
CA GLU A 462 1.23 27.74 30.58
C GLU A 462 1.15 27.49 29.07
N LYS A 463 0.57 26.35 28.65
CA LYS A 463 0.41 25.97 27.23
C LYS A 463 -0.97 25.39 26.94
N GLY A 464 -1.40 25.53 25.68
CA GLY A 464 -2.66 24.99 25.19
C GLY A 464 -2.44 24.16 23.92
N ILE A 465 -3.21 23.09 23.74
CA ILE A 465 -3.19 22.27 22.52
C ILE A 465 -4.60 22.14 21.95
N ILE A 466 -4.78 22.39 20.67
CA ILE A 466 -6.00 22.02 19.94
C ILE A 466 -5.69 20.85 19.02
N ILE A 467 -6.45 19.77 19.18
CA ILE A 467 -6.29 18.52 18.45
C ILE A 467 -7.56 18.29 17.63
N THR A 468 -7.42 18.10 16.32
CA THR A 468 -8.57 17.89 15.43
C THR A 468 -8.34 16.78 14.41
N THR A 469 -9.42 16.07 14.07
CA THR A 469 -9.45 15.13 12.94
C THR A 469 -9.63 15.82 11.58
N SER A 470 -9.59 17.14 11.53
CA SER A 470 -9.76 17.98 10.34
C SER A 470 -8.52 18.89 10.15
N THR A 471 -8.68 20.07 9.53
CA THR A 471 -7.61 21.05 9.33
C THR A 471 -7.92 22.39 10.01
N PHE A 472 -6.91 23.25 10.12
CA PHE A 472 -7.04 24.62 10.63
C PHE A 472 -7.10 25.63 9.49
N THR A 473 -7.91 26.67 9.64
CA THR A 473 -7.92 27.83 8.72
C THR A 473 -6.65 28.66 8.87
N GLN A 474 -6.29 29.43 7.83
CA GLN A 474 -5.16 30.38 7.93
C GLN A 474 -5.32 31.40 9.06
N ALA A 475 -6.56 31.83 9.33
CA ALA A 475 -6.86 32.71 10.45
C ALA A 475 -6.60 32.05 11.82
N ALA A 476 -6.83 30.74 11.96
CA ALA A 476 -6.52 29.98 13.16
C ALA A 476 -4.99 29.83 13.36
N LEU A 477 -4.25 29.54 12.29
CA LEU A 477 -2.78 29.45 12.33
C LEU A 477 -2.13 30.78 12.76
N LYS A 478 -2.62 31.91 12.20
CA LYS A 478 -2.19 33.26 12.57
C LYS A 478 -2.52 33.57 14.04
N GLU A 479 -3.73 33.23 14.49
CA GLU A 479 -4.13 33.47 15.88
C GLU A 479 -3.31 32.63 16.87
N ALA A 480 -2.97 31.39 16.54
CA ALA A 480 -2.19 30.49 17.42
C ALA A 480 -0.78 31.02 17.71
N ASN A 481 -0.16 31.63 16.69
CA ASN A 481 1.21 32.18 16.72
C ASN A 481 1.26 33.71 16.92
N ARG A 482 0.17 34.32 17.41
CA ARG A 482 0.09 35.77 17.58
C ARG A 482 1.19 36.29 18.52
N ASP A 483 1.94 37.28 18.06
CA ASP A 483 3.01 37.91 18.84
C ASP A 483 2.53 38.42 20.21
N GLY A 484 3.33 38.15 21.24
CA GLY A 484 3.04 38.54 22.63
C GLY A 484 1.95 37.72 23.33
N ALA A 485 1.36 36.71 22.67
CA ALA A 485 0.35 35.84 23.26
C ALA A 485 0.90 34.42 23.55
N ALA A 486 0.36 33.75 24.57
CA ALA A 486 0.81 32.40 24.96
C ALA A 486 0.56 31.36 23.85
N THR A 487 1.59 30.81 23.22
CA THR A 487 1.46 29.92 22.06
C THR A 487 0.45 28.77 22.26
N ILE A 488 -0.41 28.56 21.28
CA ILE A 488 -1.30 27.38 21.22
C ILE A 488 -0.76 26.43 20.17
N GLU A 489 -0.54 25.18 20.58
CA GLU A 489 -0.11 24.12 19.68
C GLU A 489 -1.31 23.61 18.89
N LEU A 490 -1.17 23.54 17.57
CA LEU A 490 -2.20 23.04 16.67
C LEU A 490 -1.79 21.66 16.13
N VAL A 491 -2.65 20.67 16.31
CA VAL A 491 -2.49 19.30 15.85
C VAL A 491 -3.63 18.97 14.89
N ASP A 492 -3.34 19.09 13.59
CA ASP A 492 -4.28 18.77 12.53
C ASP A 492 -4.33 17.27 12.26
N GLY A 493 -5.22 16.82 11.37
CA GLY A 493 -5.38 15.40 11.08
C GLY A 493 -4.09 14.71 10.62
N GLU A 494 -3.27 15.36 9.79
CA GLU A 494 -2.00 14.77 9.33
C GLU A 494 -1.00 14.64 10.48
N LYS A 495 -0.79 15.71 11.26
CA LYS A 495 0.12 15.68 12.42
C LYS A 495 -0.36 14.71 13.50
N LEU A 496 -1.68 14.57 13.66
CA LEU A 496 -2.27 13.58 14.56
C LEU A 496 -1.89 12.16 14.13
N VAL A 497 -2.00 11.84 12.84
CA VAL A 497 -1.59 10.53 12.30
C VAL A 497 -0.11 10.28 12.53
N GLU A 498 0.75 11.26 12.26
CA GLU A 498 2.20 11.16 12.52
C GLU A 498 2.49 10.87 14.00
N MET A 499 1.78 11.53 14.92
CA MET A 499 1.95 11.31 16.36
C MET A 499 1.54 9.89 16.76
N PHE A 500 0.39 9.40 16.31
CA PHE A 500 -0.04 8.02 16.54
C PHE A 500 0.97 7.01 15.98
N GLN A 501 1.54 7.26 14.79
CA GLN A 501 2.56 6.42 14.18
C GLN A 501 3.85 6.39 14.99
N LYS A 502 4.29 7.56 15.47
CA LYS A 502 5.52 7.70 16.26
C LYS A 502 5.48 6.89 17.55
N VAL A 503 4.37 6.91 18.27
CA VAL A 503 4.18 6.12 19.51
C VAL A 503 3.58 4.74 19.25
N GLN A 504 3.30 4.40 17.98
CA GLN A 504 2.69 3.14 17.56
C GLN A 504 1.36 2.81 18.28
N LEU A 505 0.65 3.84 18.74
CA LEU A 505 -0.55 3.68 19.55
C LEU A 505 -1.71 3.24 18.65
N GLY A 506 -2.21 2.01 18.86
CA GLY A 506 -3.28 1.45 18.02
C GLY A 506 -2.87 1.21 16.56
N LEU A 507 -1.56 1.24 16.26
CA LEU A 507 -1.00 1.06 14.93
C LEU A 507 0.07 -0.04 14.95
N THR A 508 0.21 -0.75 13.84
CA THR A 508 1.26 -1.77 13.68
C THR A 508 2.26 -1.31 12.62
N GLN A 509 3.50 -1.01 13.04
CA GLN A 509 4.57 -0.55 12.15
C GLN A 509 4.95 -1.64 11.14
N ARG A 510 5.17 -1.24 9.88
CA ARG A 510 5.58 -2.14 8.78
C ARG A 510 6.67 -1.43 7.96
N VAL A 511 7.90 -1.97 7.94
CA VAL A 511 9.04 -1.40 7.20
C VAL A 511 9.06 -1.91 5.76
N VAL A 512 9.41 -1.04 4.80
CA VAL A 512 9.54 -1.34 3.37
C VAL A 512 10.84 -0.69 2.88
N TYR A 513 11.55 -1.35 1.95
CA TYR A 513 12.79 -0.85 1.33
C TYR A 513 12.62 -0.75 -0.18
N ASP A 514 13.19 0.30 -0.78
CA ASP A 514 13.25 0.52 -2.21
C ASP A 514 14.65 0.29 -2.79
N ILE A 515 14.70 0.09 -4.09
CA ILE A 515 15.93 -0.16 -4.85
C ILE A 515 16.55 1.17 -5.28
N ASP A 516 17.79 1.43 -4.86
CA ASP A 516 18.60 2.59 -5.28
C ASP A 516 19.17 2.37 -6.69
N GLN A 517 18.38 2.74 -7.69
CA GLN A 517 18.75 2.59 -9.10
C GLN A 517 19.99 3.42 -9.49
N GLU A 518 20.23 4.56 -8.84
CA GLU A 518 21.42 5.40 -9.11
C GLU A 518 22.70 4.72 -8.61
N TYR A 519 22.64 4.07 -7.45
CA TYR A 519 23.74 3.25 -6.96
C TYR A 519 24.11 2.13 -7.94
N PHE A 520 23.14 1.55 -8.65
CA PHE A 520 23.44 0.47 -9.60
C PHE A 520 23.79 0.97 -11.00
N ALA A 521 23.45 2.21 -11.35
CA ALA A 521 23.78 2.80 -12.66
C ALA A 521 25.29 2.92 -12.92
N LYS A 522 26.13 3.12 -11.89
CA LYS A 522 27.60 3.11 -12.01
C LYS A 522 28.22 1.75 -12.35
N TYR A 523 27.42 0.69 -12.31
CA TYR A 523 27.82 -0.67 -12.69
C TYR A 523 27.11 -1.16 -13.95
N ALA A 524 26.33 -0.30 -14.61
CA ALA A 524 25.77 -0.57 -15.93
C ALA A 524 26.79 -0.11 -16.98
N GLU A 525 27.44 -1.06 -17.66
CA GLU A 525 28.40 -0.83 -18.76
C GLU A 525 27.80 -0.11 -19.98
#